data_AF-A0A345C2D8-F1
#
_entry.id   AF-A0A345C2D8-F1
#
_cell.length_a   1.000
_cell.length_b   1.000
_cell.length_c   1.000
_cell.angle_alpha   90.00
_cell.angle_beta   90.00
_cell.angle_gamma   90.00
#
_symmetry.space_group_name_H-M   'P 1'
#
loop_
_entity.id
_entity.type
_entity.pdbx_description
1 polymer ?
#
loop_
_entity_poly.entity_id
_entity_poly.type
_entity_poly.pdbx_seq_one_letter_code
_entity_poly.pdbx_strand_id
1 'polypeptide(L)'
;MFRLYLDPGHGGNDSGATGNGLQEKNIVLDIAQRIRTILEDNYSDVEVNMSRTGDQSVSLPQRTNEANAWGADYFLSIHCNAFNGSARGYEDFIYSGLSDSSPTARYQRIMHEEILAVNQLPDRGVKQANFHVLRESSMPALLTENGFIDNAQDANLMGDASWRQAVASGHVEGLARAFNLTRDDSDPDTLYKVIAGSFQNRENAENRVNELQTAEISSFITTMVVSGTTWYRVQAGSFRDRSNAERHLETVRSAGISDAYILVEGSENSEESPQNIMGETVLMSQELDAFVKTINPDAPILGLYYIDFGHYYGIRGDIAYAQALHETDYFRFTGVVDEEQNNFGGIGATDDDNPGATFETKAIGVLAQLQHLFAYASTDPLPSAYPLYDPRFDLVERGSATTWEGLNGKWAVPGETYGQMILNLYERMVEHARTT
;
A
#
# COMPACT_ATOMS: atom_id res chain seq x y z
N MET A 1 18.54 -13.36 16.73
CA MET A 1 17.91 -12.18 17.35
C MET A 1 18.87 -10.98 17.42
N PHE A 2 18.63 -9.96 16.59
CA PHE A 2 19.22 -8.63 16.64
C PHE A 2 18.33 -7.69 17.47
N ARG A 3 18.92 -6.94 18.40
CA ARG A 3 18.22 -6.02 19.31
C ARG A 3 18.42 -4.57 18.92
N LEU A 4 17.37 -3.94 18.41
CA LEU A 4 17.35 -2.53 18.07
C LEU A 4 16.73 -1.71 19.20
N TYR A 5 17.46 -0.73 19.72
CA TYR A 5 16.91 0.29 20.61
C TYR A 5 16.58 1.56 19.82
N LEU A 6 15.28 1.83 19.63
CA LEU A 6 14.78 3.03 18.96
C LEU A 6 14.51 4.14 19.97
N ASP A 7 15.07 5.31 19.71
CA ASP A 7 14.97 6.46 20.59
C ASP A 7 14.31 7.65 19.88
N PRO A 8 12.97 7.74 19.87
CA PRO A 8 12.30 8.94 19.41
C PRO A 8 12.60 10.09 20.39
N GLY A 9 13.31 11.11 19.91
CA GLY A 9 13.76 12.26 20.69
C GLY A 9 12.63 12.98 21.43
N HIS A 10 12.98 13.72 22.48
CA HIS A 10 12.03 14.57 23.25
C HIS A 10 10.85 13.78 23.86
N GLY A 11 9.71 14.43 24.12
CA GLY A 11 8.48 13.81 24.63
C GLY A 11 7.96 14.42 25.94
N GLY A 12 6.66 14.34 26.13
CA GLY A 12 5.93 14.95 27.24
C GLY A 12 6.11 16.47 27.24
N ASN A 13 6.74 17.00 28.29
CA ASN A 13 6.97 18.43 28.48
C ASN A 13 8.06 19.01 27.56
N ASP A 14 8.88 18.16 26.94
CA ASP A 14 9.86 18.57 25.96
C ASP A 14 9.27 18.37 24.56
N SER A 15 8.91 19.46 23.89
CA SER A 15 8.38 19.42 22.52
C SER A 15 9.45 19.13 21.47
N GLY A 16 10.73 19.27 21.83
CA GLY A 16 11.78 19.52 20.87
C GLY A 16 11.55 20.83 20.12
N ALA A 17 12.12 20.93 18.93
CA ALA A 17 11.88 22.05 18.04
C ALA A 17 10.42 22.13 17.59
N THR A 18 9.95 23.36 17.37
CA THR A 18 8.59 23.64 16.88
C THR A 18 8.66 24.62 15.72
N GLY A 19 7.91 24.35 14.65
CA GLY A 19 7.89 25.19 13.46
C GLY A 19 6.79 24.76 12.50
N ASN A 20 6.24 25.71 11.73
CA ASN A 20 5.26 25.41 10.66
C ASN A 20 4.04 24.58 11.12
N GLY A 21 3.63 24.72 12.38
CA GLY A 21 2.52 23.95 12.97
C GLY A 21 2.87 22.54 13.45
N LEU A 22 4.13 22.14 13.32
CA LEU A 22 4.65 20.83 13.75
C LEU A 22 5.42 20.93 15.07
N GLN A 23 5.43 19.82 15.80
CA GLN A 23 6.28 19.61 16.99
C GLN A 23 7.16 18.40 16.74
N GLU A 24 8.47 18.55 16.95
CA GLU A 24 9.46 17.50 16.69
C GLU A 24 9.09 16.20 17.40
N LYS A 25 8.71 16.27 18.69
CA LYS A 25 8.33 15.08 19.48
C LYS A 25 7.26 14.19 18.83
N ASN A 26 6.36 14.77 18.03
CA ASN A 26 5.29 14.04 17.36
C ASN A 26 5.80 13.37 16.08
N ILE A 27 6.59 14.11 15.29
CA ILE A 27 7.16 13.62 14.03
C ILE A 27 8.10 12.44 14.30
N VAL A 28 9.00 12.59 15.28
CA VAL A 28 10.00 11.56 15.59
C VAL A 28 9.38 10.31 16.21
N LEU A 29 8.28 10.45 16.97
CA LEU A 29 7.53 9.30 17.49
C LEU A 29 6.88 8.51 16.37
N ASP A 30 6.20 9.20 15.44
CA ASP A 30 5.53 8.58 14.30
C ASP A 30 6.53 7.84 13.40
N ILE A 31 7.67 8.45 13.07
CA ILE A 31 8.73 7.78 12.30
C ILE A 31 9.25 6.54 13.05
N ALA A 32 9.55 6.66 14.34
CA ALA A 32 10.08 5.53 15.13
C ALA A 32 9.06 4.37 15.26
N GLN A 33 7.77 4.67 15.41
CA GLN A 33 6.71 3.66 15.42
C GLN A 33 6.61 2.95 14.07
N ARG A 34 6.70 3.67 12.94
CA ARG A 34 6.72 3.05 11.61
C ARG A 34 7.93 2.14 11.42
N ILE A 35 9.13 2.57 11.84
CA ILE A 35 10.34 1.73 11.77
C ILE A 35 10.11 0.42 12.54
N ARG A 36 9.60 0.52 13.77
CA ARG A 36 9.26 -0.64 14.59
C ARG A 36 8.27 -1.56 13.89
N THR A 37 7.15 -1.03 13.40
CA THR A 37 6.13 -1.81 12.68
C THR A 37 6.72 -2.53 11.48
N ILE A 38 7.46 -1.84 10.59
CA ILE A 38 8.04 -2.46 9.41
C ILE A 38 8.99 -3.61 9.79
N LEU A 39 9.81 -3.44 10.83
CA LEU A 39 10.73 -4.49 11.29
C LEU A 39 9.98 -5.69 11.87
N GLU A 40 9.06 -5.47 12.81
CA GLU A 40 8.26 -6.52 13.44
C GLU A 40 7.40 -7.30 12.42
N ASP A 41 6.98 -6.64 11.34
CA ASP A 41 6.09 -7.20 10.33
C ASP A 41 6.80 -7.90 9.15
N ASN A 42 8.10 -7.64 8.92
CA ASN A 42 8.80 -8.10 7.71
C ASN A 42 10.14 -8.79 7.97
N TYR A 43 10.61 -8.84 9.22
CA TYR A 43 11.92 -9.39 9.56
C TYR A 43 11.81 -10.37 10.73
N SER A 44 12.21 -11.60 10.46
CA SER A 44 12.53 -12.58 11.49
C SER A 44 13.78 -12.17 12.27
N ASP A 45 13.86 -12.64 13.52
CA ASP A 45 15.01 -12.43 14.39
C ASP A 45 15.34 -10.96 14.73
N VAL A 46 14.37 -10.03 14.67
CA VAL A 46 14.54 -8.65 15.16
C VAL A 46 13.66 -8.41 16.40
N GLU A 47 14.27 -7.87 17.45
CA GLU A 47 13.58 -7.42 18.65
C GLU A 47 13.75 -5.90 18.77
N VAL A 48 12.66 -5.14 18.91
CA VAL A 48 12.68 -3.68 18.98
C VAL A 48 12.20 -3.21 20.35
N ASN A 49 13.03 -2.44 21.06
CA ASN A 49 12.60 -1.68 22.23
C ASN A 49 12.68 -0.18 21.94
N MET A 50 11.77 0.59 22.54
CA MET A 50 11.69 2.02 22.35
C MET A 50 11.86 2.76 23.68
N SER A 51 12.60 3.88 23.68
CA SER A 51 12.68 4.74 24.88
C SER A 51 11.31 5.30 25.27
N ARG A 52 10.45 5.56 24.29
CA ARG A 52 9.03 5.87 24.48
C ARG A 52 8.18 5.37 23.33
N THR A 53 6.99 4.87 23.65
CA THR A 53 5.97 4.43 22.70
C THR A 53 4.80 5.42 22.58
N GLY A 54 4.81 6.49 23.39
CA GLY A 54 3.80 7.55 23.43
C GLY A 54 4.41 8.92 23.76
N ASP A 55 3.56 9.89 24.08
CA ASP A 55 3.97 11.23 24.48
C ASP A 55 4.31 11.31 25.98
N GLN A 56 5.47 10.76 26.35
CA GLN A 56 6.03 10.84 27.71
C GLN A 56 7.44 11.41 27.73
N SER A 57 7.81 12.06 28.83
CA SER A 57 9.16 12.55 29.04
C SER A 57 10.11 11.43 29.46
N VAL A 58 11.25 11.34 28.76
CA VAL A 58 12.34 10.39 29.03
C VAL A 58 13.66 11.15 29.03
N SER A 59 14.39 11.08 30.13
CA SER A 59 15.66 11.82 30.29
C SER A 59 16.78 11.22 29.43
N LEU A 60 17.79 12.03 29.05
CA LEU A 60 18.93 11.55 28.26
C LEU A 60 19.65 10.35 28.91
N PRO A 61 19.96 10.35 30.23
CA PRO A 61 20.56 9.18 30.88
C PRO A 61 19.65 7.97 30.92
N GLN A 62 18.33 8.16 31.03
CA GLN A 62 17.39 7.04 31.04
C GLN A 62 17.43 6.30 29.70
N ARG A 63 17.41 7.03 28.58
CA ARG A 63 17.47 6.46 27.21
C ARG A 63 18.67 5.53 27.03
N THR A 64 19.86 6.01 27.41
CA THR A 64 21.11 5.24 27.26
C THR A 64 21.21 4.12 28.30
N ASN A 65 20.80 4.35 29.54
CA ASN A 65 20.82 3.32 30.58
C ASN A 65 19.91 2.15 30.25
N GLU A 66 18.71 2.40 29.71
CA GLU A 66 17.77 1.36 29.28
C GLU A 66 18.35 0.54 28.13
N ALA A 67 18.88 1.19 27.09
CA ALA A 67 19.53 0.50 25.97
C ALA A 67 20.74 -0.35 26.41
N ASN A 68 21.58 0.22 27.28
CA ASN A 68 22.76 -0.45 27.82
C ASN A 68 22.37 -1.66 28.69
N ALA A 69 21.37 -1.51 29.56
CA ALA A 69 20.91 -2.57 30.45
C ALA A 69 20.22 -3.72 29.69
N TRP A 70 19.49 -3.41 28.62
CA TRP A 70 18.86 -4.41 27.77
C TRP A 70 19.85 -5.16 26.87
N GLY A 71 21.05 -4.58 26.66
CA GLY A 71 22.07 -5.14 25.79
C GLY A 71 21.67 -5.02 24.33
N ALA A 72 21.27 -3.81 23.91
CA ALA A 72 20.96 -3.55 22.50
C ALA A 72 22.20 -3.74 21.62
N ASP A 73 22.00 -4.28 20.41
CA ASP A 73 23.05 -4.40 19.39
C ASP A 73 23.26 -3.08 18.64
N TYR A 74 22.22 -2.25 18.56
CA TYR A 74 22.27 -0.94 17.93
C TYR A 74 21.34 0.07 18.61
N PHE A 75 21.79 1.33 18.70
CA PHE A 75 20.99 2.44 19.20
C PHE A 75 20.72 3.45 18.07
N LEU A 76 19.46 3.74 17.80
CA LEU A 76 19.06 4.67 16.74
C LEU A 76 18.14 5.75 17.31
N SER A 77 18.65 6.97 17.38
CA SER A 77 17.92 8.15 17.83
C SER A 77 17.34 8.92 16.65
N ILE A 78 16.04 9.23 16.72
CA ILE A 78 15.30 9.92 15.66
C ILE A 78 14.98 11.34 16.11
N HIS A 79 15.44 12.32 15.34
CA HIS A 79 15.31 13.75 15.58
C HIS A 79 14.91 14.52 14.31
N CYS A 80 14.53 15.79 14.49
CA CYS A 80 14.40 16.79 13.43
C CYS A 80 15.11 18.07 13.86
N ASN A 81 15.75 18.73 12.90
CA ASN A 81 16.58 19.90 13.18
C ASN A 81 15.75 21.18 13.21
N ALA A 82 16.34 22.26 13.72
CA ALA A 82 15.86 23.62 13.56
C ALA A 82 17.03 24.61 13.63
N PHE A 83 16.94 25.74 12.94
CA PHE A 83 17.98 26.75 12.99
C PHE A 83 17.47 28.18 12.81
N ASN A 84 17.18 28.60 11.58
CA ASN A 84 16.85 29.98 11.23
C ASN A 84 15.71 30.08 10.20
N GLY A 85 14.96 28.99 10.00
CA GLY A 85 13.91 28.85 8.99
C GLY A 85 14.38 28.76 7.53
N SER A 86 15.67 28.93 7.23
CA SER A 86 16.24 28.82 5.88
C SER A 86 17.10 27.57 5.69
N ALA A 87 17.77 27.10 6.74
CA ALA A 87 18.50 25.83 6.71
C ALA A 87 17.55 24.67 6.43
N ARG A 88 17.99 23.70 5.64
CA ARG A 88 17.20 22.54 5.22
C ARG A 88 18.08 21.36 4.83
N GLY A 89 17.51 20.17 4.78
CA GLY A 89 18.19 18.95 4.38
C GLY A 89 18.35 17.91 5.49
N TYR A 90 18.79 16.72 5.10
CA TYR A 90 19.04 15.58 6.00
C TYR A 90 20.51 15.53 6.44
N GLU A 91 20.74 15.27 7.73
CA GLU A 91 22.06 14.98 8.30
C GLU A 91 21.95 13.92 9.39
N ASP A 92 23.07 13.27 9.71
CA ASP A 92 23.13 12.32 10.82
C ASP A 92 24.47 12.35 11.52
N PHE A 93 24.48 11.83 12.75
CA PHE A 93 25.58 11.99 13.69
C PHE A 93 25.94 10.67 14.38
N ILE A 94 27.23 10.40 14.42
CA ILE A 94 27.84 9.44 15.36
C ILE A 94 28.68 10.18 16.41
N TYR A 95 29.15 9.47 17.43
CA TYR A 95 29.97 10.09 18.46
C TYR A 95 31.31 10.63 17.91
N SER A 96 31.65 11.89 18.21
CA SER A 96 32.89 12.55 17.79
C SER A 96 34.19 11.95 18.33
N GLY A 97 34.12 11.00 19.26
CA GLY A 97 35.29 10.22 19.69
C GLY A 97 35.62 9.03 18.78
N LEU A 98 34.81 8.74 17.77
CA LEU A 98 34.98 7.59 16.88
C LEU A 98 35.86 7.93 15.67
N SER A 99 36.64 6.94 15.22
CA SER A 99 37.34 7.04 13.94
C SER A 99 36.37 6.85 12.77
N ASP A 100 36.65 7.50 11.64
CA ASP A 100 35.92 7.30 10.38
C ASP A 100 36.03 5.87 9.83
N SER A 101 37.00 5.09 10.33
CA SER A 101 37.16 3.66 10.01
C SER A 101 36.42 2.72 10.97
N SER A 102 35.74 3.26 11.98
CA SER A 102 34.99 2.45 12.96
C SER A 102 33.81 1.71 12.32
N PRO A 103 33.35 0.58 12.90
CA PRO A 103 32.12 -0.09 12.48
C PRO A 103 30.92 0.86 12.48
N THR A 104 30.79 1.73 13.48
CA THR A 104 29.71 2.74 13.56
C THR A 104 29.73 3.71 12.39
N ALA A 105 30.90 4.19 11.97
CA ALA A 105 31.04 5.05 10.78
C ALA A 105 30.70 4.33 9.47
N ARG A 106 30.91 3.01 9.39
CA ARG A 106 30.40 2.19 8.28
C ARG A 106 28.88 2.11 8.32
N TYR A 107 28.28 1.82 9.47
CA TYR A 107 26.82 1.76 9.61
C TYR A 107 26.16 3.09 9.31
N GLN A 108 26.71 4.20 9.79
CA GLN A 108 26.24 5.55 9.47
C GLN A 108 26.17 5.78 7.96
N ARG A 109 27.24 5.50 7.21
CA ARG A 109 27.24 5.67 5.75
C ARG A 109 26.18 4.80 5.06
N ILE A 110 25.98 3.58 5.55
CA ILE A 110 24.95 2.68 5.03
C ILE A 110 23.55 3.24 5.27
N MET A 111 23.25 3.67 6.50
CA MET A 111 21.97 4.27 6.87
C MET A 111 21.71 5.56 6.09
N HIS A 112 22.72 6.43 6.01
CA HIS A 112 22.66 7.72 5.33
C HIS A 112 22.25 7.60 3.86
N GLU A 113 22.86 6.65 3.14
CA GLU A 113 22.55 6.40 1.73
C GLU A 113 21.10 5.94 1.53
N GLU A 114 20.63 4.98 2.33
CA GLU A 114 19.28 4.42 2.20
C GLU A 114 18.20 5.44 2.59
N ILE A 115 18.45 6.27 3.60
CA ILE A 115 17.52 7.33 4.02
C ILE A 115 17.46 8.45 2.98
N LEU A 116 18.61 8.87 2.42
CA LEU A 116 18.66 9.90 1.37
C LEU A 116 17.96 9.47 0.08
N ALA A 117 18.00 8.18 -0.26
CA ALA A 117 17.37 7.67 -1.48
C ALA A 117 15.85 7.93 -1.54
N VAL A 118 15.20 8.09 -0.38
CA VAL A 118 13.74 8.18 -0.25
C VAL A 118 13.23 9.49 0.36
N ASN A 119 14.07 10.25 1.08
CA ASN A 119 13.62 11.40 1.87
C ASN A 119 13.40 12.70 1.07
N GLN A 120 13.81 12.77 -0.20
CA GLN A 120 13.61 13.95 -1.06
C GLN A 120 14.23 15.27 -0.52
N LEU A 121 15.16 15.19 0.44
CA LEU A 121 15.79 16.35 1.06
C LEU A 121 17.22 16.56 0.54
N PRO A 122 17.75 17.80 0.58
CA PRO A 122 19.16 18.04 0.31
C PRO A 122 20.07 17.27 1.28
N ASP A 123 21.12 16.66 0.75
CA ASP A 123 22.16 16.00 1.54
C ASP A 123 23.05 17.04 2.26
N ARG A 124 23.15 16.95 3.58
CA ARG A 124 24.04 17.78 4.41
C ARG A 124 25.20 17.00 5.00
N GLY A 125 25.33 15.73 4.66
CA GLY A 125 26.43 14.82 4.94
C GLY A 125 26.33 14.10 6.27
N VAL A 126 27.12 13.03 6.36
CA VAL A 126 27.44 12.31 7.60
C VAL A 126 28.31 13.17 8.50
N LYS A 127 27.99 13.23 9.80
CA LYS A 127 28.67 14.09 10.77
C LYS A 127 29.03 13.34 12.04
N GLN A 128 29.82 13.99 12.87
CA GLN A 128 30.11 13.53 14.21
C GLN A 128 29.82 14.63 15.23
N ALA A 129 29.27 14.26 16.39
CA ALA A 129 28.96 15.18 17.47
C ALA A 129 29.11 14.53 18.85
N ASN A 130 29.18 15.35 19.89
CA ASN A 130 29.33 14.91 21.28
C ASN A 130 27.97 14.81 22.01
N PHE A 131 26.94 14.28 21.35
CA PHE A 131 25.61 14.13 21.95
C PHE A 131 25.61 13.05 23.03
N HIS A 132 24.85 13.27 24.11
CA HIS A 132 24.80 12.35 25.25
C HIS A 132 24.42 10.93 24.82
N VAL A 133 23.36 10.80 24.01
CA VAL A 133 22.86 9.49 23.57
C VAL A 133 23.85 8.72 22.69
N LEU A 134 24.74 9.43 22.00
CA LEU A 134 25.80 8.81 21.19
C LEU A 134 27.02 8.44 22.04
N ARG A 135 27.38 9.29 23.01
CA ARG A 135 28.58 9.11 23.84
C ARG A 135 28.38 8.06 24.94
N GLU A 136 27.21 8.01 25.57
CA GLU A 136 26.94 7.15 26.74
C GLU A 136 26.30 5.81 26.37
N SER A 137 26.01 5.57 25.10
CA SER A 137 25.58 4.26 24.59
C SER A 137 26.78 3.32 24.43
N SER A 138 26.64 2.09 24.90
CA SER A 138 27.72 1.08 24.90
C SER A 138 27.81 0.27 23.60
N MET A 139 26.78 0.36 22.75
CA MET A 139 26.69 -0.22 21.41
C MET A 139 26.89 0.86 20.34
N PRO A 140 27.10 0.50 19.05
CA PRO A 140 27.10 1.47 17.97
C PRO A 140 25.80 2.29 17.98
N ALA A 141 25.94 3.61 17.86
CA ALA A 141 24.82 4.55 17.99
C ALA A 141 24.82 5.57 16.84
N LEU A 142 23.62 5.87 16.33
CA LEU A 142 23.36 6.89 15.30
C LEU A 142 22.23 7.80 15.75
N LEU A 143 22.35 9.09 15.45
CA LEU A 143 21.27 10.06 15.59
C LEU A 143 20.99 10.67 14.22
N THR A 144 19.74 10.59 13.76
CA THR A 144 19.31 11.14 12.47
C THR A 144 18.54 12.43 12.66
N GLU A 145 18.89 13.47 11.93
CA GLU A 145 18.13 14.71 11.80
C GLU A 145 17.36 14.69 10.48
N ASN A 146 16.07 14.35 10.54
CA ASN A 146 15.25 14.03 9.37
C ASN A 146 14.77 15.25 8.56
N GLY A 147 15.49 16.36 8.62
CA GLY A 147 15.14 17.64 8.00
C GLY A 147 14.99 18.77 9.02
N PHE A 148 14.69 19.98 8.56
CA PHE A 148 14.55 21.16 9.42
C PHE A 148 13.08 21.54 9.62
N ILE A 149 12.55 21.39 10.84
CA ILE A 149 11.12 21.61 11.16
C ILE A 149 10.70 23.08 11.02
N ASP A 150 11.65 24.02 11.15
CA ASP A 150 11.43 25.44 10.98
C ASP A 150 11.54 25.89 9.51
N ASN A 151 12.01 25.03 8.61
CA ASN A 151 12.02 25.28 7.17
C ASN A 151 10.70 24.85 6.53
N ALA A 152 10.04 25.75 5.81
CA ALA A 152 8.73 25.47 5.23
C ALA A 152 8.73 24.32 4.20
N GLN A 153 9.82 24.12 3.44
CA GLN A 153 9.84 23.05 2.41
C GLN A 153 10.02 21.67 3.04
N ASP A 154 10.94 21.55 4.00
CA ASP A 154 11.13 20.31 4.74
C ASP A 154 9.91 20.01 5.62
N ALA A 155 9.35 21.03 6.31
CA ALA A 155 8.15 20.87 7.13
C ALA A 155 6.92 20.44 6.32
N ASN A 156 6.77 20.88 5.08
CA ASN A 156 5.68 20.41 4.21
C ASN A 156 5.78 18.90 3.94
N LEU A 157 7.00 18.39 3.71
CA LEU A 157 7.25 16.96 3.56
C LEU A 157 7.04 16.23 4.90
N MET A 158 7.58 16.75 6.00
CA MET A 158 7.39 16.16 7.33
C MET A 158 5.93 16.08 7.76
N GLY A 159 5.10 17.04 7.34
CA GLY A 159 3.66 17.03 7.58
C GLY A 159 2.92 15.92 6.83
N ASP A 160 3.49 15.42 5.73
CA ASP A 160 2.94 14.33 4.92
C ASP A 160 3.26 12.96 5.54
N ALA A 161 2.22 12.18 5.80
CA ALA A 161 2.38 10.85 6.39
C ALA A 161 3.01 9.82 5.44
N SER A 162 2.80 9.98 4.12
CA SER A 162 3.44 9.13 3.11
C SER A 162 4.95 9.35 3.07
N TRP A 163 5.39 10.59 3.25
CA TRP A 163 6.81 10.93 3.36
C TRP A 163 7.43 10.32 4.63
N ARG A 164 6.75 10.44 5.79
CA ARG A 164 7.23 9.81 7.04
C ARG A 164 7.32 8.28 6.91
N GLN A 165 6.39 7.66 6.17
CA GLN A 165 6.48 6.24 5.83
C GLN A 165 7.70 5.93 4.95
N ALA A 166 7.95 6.70 3.90
CA ALA A 166 9.11 6.51 3.03
C ALA A 166 10.42 6.63 3.81
N VAL A 167 10.53 7.66 4.67
CA VAL A 167 11.71 7.84 5.54
C VAL A 167 11.89 6.67 6.51
N ALA A 168 10.82 6.19 7.13
CA ALA A 168 10.89 5.01 7.99
C ALA A 168 11.35 3.76 7.22
N SER A 169 10.87 3.55 5.99
CA SER A 169 11.36 2.48 5.11
C SER A 169 12.87 2.63 4.83
N GLY A 170 13.35 3.83 4.51
CA GLY A 170 14.79 4.09 4.31
C GLY A 170 15.64 3.76 5.53
N HIS A 171 15.15 4.02 6.75
CA HIS A 171 15.83 3.57 7.97
C HIS A 171 15.89 2.05 8.07
N VAL A 172 14.80 1.36 7.75
CA VAL A 172 14.75 -0.10 7.79
C VAL A 172 15.65 -0.74 6.73
N GLU A 173 15.68 -0.22 5.51
CA GLU A 173 16.64 -0.67 4.48
C GLU A 173 18.08 -0.48 4.94
N GLY A 174 18.37 0.68 5.55
CA GLY A 174 19.65 0.96 6.17
C GLY A 174 20.03 -0.08 7.23
N LEU A 175 19.11 -0.38 8.16
CA LEU A 175 19.32 -1.36 9.23
C LEU A 175 19.52 -2.77 8.66
N ALA A 176 18.66 -3.17 7.72
CA ALA A 176 18.72 -4.46 7.06
C ALA A 176 20.06 -4.67 6.36
N ARG A 177 20.53 -3.67 5.61
CA ARG A 177 21.82 -3.71 4.90
C ARG A 177 23.00 -3.63 5.86
N ALA A 178 22.92 -2.82 6.93
CA ALA A 178 24.00 -2.64 7.90
C ALA A 178 24.26 -3.90 8.74
N PHE A 179 23.19 -4.61 9.10
CA PHE A 179 23.23 -5.75 10.03
C PHE A 179 22.90 -7.09 9.38
N ASN A 180 22.68 -7.11 8.06
CA ASN A 180 22.30 -8.30 7.30
C ASN A 180 21.06 -8.99 7.91
N LEU A 181 20.04 -8.18 8.20
CA LEU A 181 18.79 -8.68 8.77
C LEU A 181 18.10 -9.59 7.76
N THR A 182 17.54 -10.70 8.24
CA THR A 182 16.83 -11.65 7.40
C THR A 182 15.40 -11.18 7.23
N ARG A 183 15.05 -10.77 6.01
CA ARG A 183 13.65 -10.55 5.64
C ARG A 183 12.92 -11.87 5.63
N ASP A 184 11.65 -11.84 6.00
CA ASP A 184 10.76 -12.98 5.82
C ASP A 184 10.58 -13.24 4.32
N ASP A 185 10.81 -14.49 3.90
CA ASP A 185 10.88 -14.93 2.49
C ASP A 185 9.64 -14.49 1.71
N SER A 186 9.78 -13.40 0.96
CA SER A 186 8.76 -12.88 0.07
C SER A 186 9.38 -12.19 -1.13
N ASP A 187 8.64 -12.22 -2.24
CA ASP A 187 9.03 -11.60 -3.50
C ASP A 187 9.50 -10.15 -3.26
N PRO A 188 10.77 -9.80 -3.54
CA PRO A 188 11.29 -8.47 -3.29
C PRO A 188 10.59 -7.39 -4.12
N ASP A 189 9.86 -7.76 -5.17
CA ASP A 189 9.19 -6.81 -6.06
C ASP A 189 7.72 -6.60 -5.70
N THR A 190 7.16 -7.35 -4.73
CA THR A 190 5.75 -7.27 -4.35
C THR A 190 5.53 -6.69 -2.95
N LEU A 191 4.62 -5.73 -2.85
CA LEU A 191 4.26 -5.02 -1.62
C LEU A 191 2.75 -5.16 -1.35
N TYR A 192 2.39 -5.91 -0.33
CA TYR A 192 1.04 -6.07 0.18
C TYR A 192 0.74 -4.94 1.18
N LYS A 193 -0.06 -3.95 0.80
CA LYS A 193 -0.51 -2.86 1.65
C LYS A 193 -1.85 -3.18 2.27
N VAL A 194 -1.95 -3.20 3.60
CA VAL A 194 -3.25 -3.33 4.27
C VAL A 194 -3.94 -1.97 4.26
N ILE A 195 -5.04 -1.88 3.52
CA ILE A 195 -5.85 -0.68 3.35
C ILE A 195 -7.08 -0.80 4.24
N ALA A 196 -7.24 0.14 5.14
CA ALA A 196 -8.33 0.26 6.09
C ALA A 196 -9.34 1.32 5.65
N GLY A 197 -9.59 1.46 4.35
CA GLY A 197 -10.58 2.37 3.77
C GLY A 197 -10.01 3.40 2.79
N SER A 198 -10.83 3.86 1.85
CA SER A 198 -10.51 4.94 0.91
C SER A 198 -11.66 5.95 0.89
N PHE A 199 -11.37 7.23 1.10
CA PHE A 199 -12.39 8.27 1.30
C PHE A 199 -12.16 9.47 0.39
N GLN A 200 -13.22 10.06 -0.16
CA GLN A 200 -13.12 11.35 -0.87
C GLN A 200 -13.04 12.53 0.09
N ASN A 201 -13.61 12.40 1.29
CA ASN A 201 -13.50 13.40 2.35
C ASN A 201 -12.35 13.04 3.29
N ARG A 202 -11.39 13.95 3.45
CA ARG A 202 -10.26 13.81 4.36
C ARG A 202 -10.67 13.56 5.81
N GLU A 203 -11.73 14.22 6.29
CA GLU A 203 -12.21 14.08 7.67
C GLU A 203 -12.64 12.64 7.97
N ASN A 204 -13.21 11.93 6.99
CA ASN A 204 -13.56 10.52 7.16
C ASN A 204 -12.32 9.63 7.28
N ALA A 205 -11.27 9.93 6.50
CA ALA A 205 -10.00 9.24 6.60
C ALA A 205 -9.32 9.51 7.96
N GLU A 206 -9.41 10.74 8.47
CA GLU A 206 -8.90 11.12 9.79
C GLU A 206 -9.66 10.41 10.93
N ASN A 207 -10.99 10.31 10.82
CA ASN A 207 -11.80 9.53 11.76
C ASN A 207 -11.39 8.05 11.76
N ARG A 208 -11.18 7.45 10.58
CA ARG A 208 -10.72 6.07 10.45
C ARG A 208 -9.32 5.84 11.03
N VAL A 209 -8.40 6.80 10.88
CA VAL A 209 -7.09 6.76 11.56
C VAL A 209 -7.26 6.80 13.09
N ASN A 210 -8.15 7.65 13.62
CA ASN A 210 -8.43 7.72 15.06
C ASN A 210 -9.04 6.42 15.61
N GLU A 211 -9.91 5.77 14.84
CA GLU A 211 -10.47 4.45 15.17
C GLU A 211 -9.36 3.41 15.31
N LEU A 212 -8.46 3.32 14.30
CA LEU A 212 -7.32 2.41 14.32
C LEU A 212 -6.34 2.73 15.45
N GLN A 213 -6.07 4.01 15.70
CA GLN A 213 -5.20 4.43 16.81
C GLN A 213 -5.75 4.01 18.17
N THR A 214 -7.07 4.06 18.36
CA THR A 214 -7.73 3.60 19.60
C THR A 214 -7.57 2.09 19.79
N ALA A 215 -7.46 1.33 18.69
CA ALA A 215 -7.15 -0.09 18.69
C ALA A 215 -5.64 -0.40 18.75
N GLU A 216 -4.80 0.61 18.97
CA GLU A 216 -3.33 0.52 18.96
C GLU A 216 -2.76 0.04 17.60
N ILE A 217 -3.51 0.26 16.51
CA ILE A 217 -3.09 -0.05 15.15
C ILE A 217 -2.54 1.22 14.50
N SER A 218 -1.25 1.18 14.17
CA SER A 218 -0.60 2.25 13.41
C SER A 218 -1.24 2.37 12.02
N SER A 219 -1.58 3.58 11.61
CA SER A 219 -2.13 3.83 10.28
C SER A 219 -1.86 5.26 9.82
N PHE A 220 -2.00 5.49 8.52
CA PHE A 220 -1.80 6.81 7.96
C PHE A 220 -2.60 7.03 6.68
N ILE A 221 -2.83 8.31 6.38
CA ILE A 221 -3.49 8.72 5.15
C ILE A 221 -2.44 8.87 4.06
N THR A 222 -2.60 8.14 2.97
CA THR A 222 -1.96 8.42 1.68
C THR A 222 -2.97 9.04 0.74
N THR A 223 -2.53 9.94 -0.14
CA THR A 223 -3.40 10.54 -1.15
C THR A 223 -3.13 9.92 -2.51
N MET A 224 -4.21 9.67 -3.25
CA MET A 224 -4.12 9.31 -4.66
C MET A 224 -5.12 10.14 -5.47
N VAL A 225 -4.77 10.48 -6.70
CA VAL A 225 -5.69 11.14 -7.63
C VAL A 225 -6.28 10.08 -8.55
N VAL A 226 -7.60 9.96 -8.54
CA VAL A 226 -8.37 9.06 -9.41
C VAL A 226 -9.29 9.95 -10.23
N SER A 227 -9.07 10.05 -11.54
CA SER A 227 -9.87 10.87 -12.45
C SER A 227 -10.04 12.32 -12.00
N GLY A 228 -8.96 12.95 -11.55
CA GLY A 228 -8.95 14.34 -11.06
C GLY A 228 -9.56 14.55 -9.67
N THR A 229 -10.05 13.48 -9.03
CA THR A 229 -10.57 13.50 -7.66
C THR A 229 -9.53 12.95 -6.70
N THR A 230 -9.22 13.69 -5.63
CA THR A 230 -8.32 13.23 -4.57
C THR A 230 -9.05 12.26 -3.66
N TRP A 231 -8.46 11.08 -3.47
CA TRP A 231 -8.86 10.09 -2.49
C TRP A 231 -7.82 10.02 -1.37
N TYR A 232 -8.32 9.94 -0.15
CA TYR A 232 -7.59 9.78 1.09
C TYR A 232 -7.71 8.32 1.53
N ARG A 233 -6.66 7.55 1.27
CA ARG A 233 -6.60 6.12 1.58
C ARG A 233 -5.92 5.93 2.92
N VAL A 234 -6.57 5.20 3.82
CA VAL A 234 -6.00 4.86 5.13
C VAL A 234 -5.25 3.55 4.99
N GLN A 235 -3.92 3.62 5.08
CA GLN A 235 -3.05 2.45 5.04
C GLN A 235 -2.68 2.08 6.48
N ALA A 236 -2.98 0.86 6.88
CA ALA A 236 -2.70 0.29 8.20
C ALA A 236 -1.43 -0.59 8.22
N GLY A 237 -0.89 -0.94 7.06
CA GLY A 237 0.40 -1.62 7.01
C GLY A 237 0.92 -1.79 5.59
N SER A 238 2.18 -2.20 5.49
CA SER A 238 2.85 -2.50 4.23
C SER A 238 3.81 -3.66 4.45
N PHE A 239 3.59 -4.74 3.72
CA PHE A 239 4.23 -6.01 3.95
C PHE A 239 4.81 -6.51 2.63
N ARG A 240 5.93 -7.21 2.67
CA ARG A 240 6.36 -8.00 1.50
C ARG A 240 5.86 -9.43 1.59
N ASP A 241 5.67 -9.96 2.80
CA ASP A 241 5.07 -11.27 2.98
C ASP A 241 3.53 -11.17 3.02
N ARG A 242 2.88 -11.94 2.15
CA ARG A 242 1.42 -12.01 2.05
C ARG A 242 0.77 -12.51 3.34
N SER A 243 1.35 -13.50 4.00
CA SER A 243 0.82 -14.07 5.25
C SER A 243 0.88 -13.07 6.40
N ASN A 244 1.92 -12.23 6.44
CA ASN A 244 2.02 -11.14 7.41
C ASN A 244 0.99 -10.05 7.11
N ALA A 245 0.77 -9.72 5.83
CA ALA A 245 -0.31 -8.82 5.42
C ALA A 245 -1.70 -9.37 5.80
N GLU A 246 -1.94 -10.67 5.60
CA GLU A 246 -3.20 -11.34 5.94
C GLU A 246 -3.43 -11.39 7.45
N ARG A 247 -2.38 -11.66 8.24
CA ARG A 247 -2.45 -11.60 9.70
C ARG A 247 -2.77 -10.19 10.19
N HIS A 248 -2.12 -9.19 9.61
CA HIS A 248 -2.37 -7.80 9.98
C HIS A 248 -3.76 -7.33 9.52
N LEU A 249 -4.22 -7.76 8.34
CA LEU A 249 -5.58 -7.53 7.86
C LEU A 249 -6.61 -8.09 8.84
N GLU A 250 -6.38 -9.28 9.40
CA GLU A 250 -7.27 -9.87 10.41
C GLU A 250 -7.26 -9.06 11.71
N THR A 251 -6.11 -8.53 12.14
CA THR A 251 -6.01 -7.60 13.27
C THR A 251 -6.85 -6.34 13.02
N VAL A 252 -6.74 -5.74 11.84
CA VAL A 252 -7.51 -4.55 11.42
C VAL A 252 -9.01 -4.85 11.40
N ARG A 253 -9.42 -5.98 10.83
CA ARG A 253 -10.84 -6.40 10.80
C ARG A 253 -11.38 -6.68 12.18
N SER A 254 -10.60 -7.31 13.06
CA SER A 254 -10.95 -7.58 14.46
C SER A 254 -11.13 -6.30 15.28
N ALA A 255 -10.48 -5.20 14.89
CA ALA A 255 -10.69 -3.87 15.46
C ALA A 255 -12.00 -3.19 15.00
N GLY A 256 -12.84 -3.87 14.22
CA GLY A 256 -14.13 -3.37 13.74
C GLY A 256 -14.09 -2.80 12.33
N ILE A 257 -12.94 -2.84 11.66
CA ILE A 257 -12.76 -2.33 10.30
C ILE A 257 -12.96 -3.45 9.27
N SER A 258 -14.20 -3.92 9.15
CA SER A 258 -14.54 -5.08 8.32
C SER A 258 -14.30 -4.86 6.81
N ASP A 259 -14.28 -3.60 6.37
CA ASP A 259 -14.05 -3.18 4.99
C ASP A 259 -12.55 -3.09 4.62
N ALA A 260 -11.63 -3.45 5.53
CA ALA A 260 -10.21 -3.50 5.21
C ALA A 260 -9.87 -4.60 4.19
N TYR A 261 -8.84 -4.36 3.39
CA TYR A 261 -8.34 -5.26 2.35
C TYR A 261 -6.83 -5.13 2.14
N ILE A 262 -6.24 -6.06 1.40
CA ILE A 262 -4.83 -5.97 0.96
C ILE A 262 -4.80 -5.46 -0.48
N LEU A 263 -4.00 -4.43 -0.71
CA LEU A 263 -3.63 -3.91 -2.02
C LEU A 263 -2.23 -4.41 -2.34
N VAL A 264 -2.05 -5.10 -3.46
CA VAL A 264 -0.74 -5.56 -3.91
C VAL A 264 -0.14 -4.51 -4.85
N GLU A 265 1.03 -3.99 -4.53
CA GLU A 265 1.79 -3.06 -5.35
C GLU A 265 3.14 -3.69 -5.71
N GLY A 266 3.40 -3.85 -7.00
CA GLY A 266 4.68 -4.34 -7.48
C GLY A 266 4.59 -5.75 -8.08
N SER A 267 4.50 -5.74 -9.41
CA SER A 267 5.04 -6.74 -10.32
C SER A 267 4.98 -6.11 -11.72
N GLU A 268 6.07 -5.47 -12.16
CA GLU A 268 6.34 -5.52 -13.59
C GLU A 268 6.83 -6.95 -13.89
N ASN A 269 6.00 -7.71 -14.57
CA ASN A 269 6.30 -9.02 -15.17
C ASN A 269 6.79 -10.14 -14.23
N SER A 270 5.84 -10.88 -13.65
CA SER A 270 5.95 -12.35 -13.74
C SER A 270 4.84 -12.83 -14.68
N GLU A 271 5.20 -13.69 -15.64
CA GLU A 271 4.28 -14.26 -16.62
C GLU A 271 3.26 -15.19 -15.93
N GLU A 272 2.26 -14.65 -15.23
CA GLU A 272 0.97 -15.34 -15.18
C GLU A 272 0.36 -15.23 -16.58
N SER A 273 0.16 -16.39 -17.22
CA SER A 273 -0.40 -16.44 -18.57
C SER A 273 -1.71 -15.65 -18.59
N PRO A 274 -1.82 -14.57 -19.41
CA PRO A 274 -3.03 -13.76 -19.50
C PRO A 274 -4.25 -14.58 -19.98
N GLN A 275 -4.04 -15.85 -20.31
CA GLN A 275 -5.09 -16.78 -20.69
C GLN A 275 -6.00 -17.19 -19.54
N ASN A 276 -5.59 -17.16 -18.26
CA ASN A 276 -6.44 -17.61 -17.14
C ASN A 276 -7.46 -16.54 -16.72
N ILE A 277 -8.67 -16.97 -16.34
CA ILE A 277 -9.71 -16.09 -15.77
C ILE A 277 -9.38 -15.75 -14.30
N MET A 278 -8.94 -16.76 -13.53
CA MET A 278 -8.41 -16.55 -12.19
C MET A 278 -6.98 -16.04 -12.28
N GLY A 279 -6.62 -15.10 -11.42
CA GLY A 279 -5.27 -14.54 -11.36
C GLY A 279 -5.24 -13.08 -10.91
N GLU A 280 -4.03 -12.56 -10.75
CA GLU A 280 -3.81 -11.21 -10.26
C GLU A 280 -4.00 -10.17 -11.36
N THR A 281 -4.72 -9.10 -11.04
CA THR A 281 -4.97 -8.01 -11.98
C THR A 281 -3.69 -7.19 -12.20
N VAL A 282 -3.39 -6.85 -13.45
CA VAL A 282 -2.17 -6.11 -13.84
C VAL A 282 -2.45 -4.61 -14.00
N LEU A 283 -3.57 -4.24 -14.61
CA LEU A 283 -3.92 -2.84 -14.84
C LEU A 283 -4.61 -2.21 -13.63
N MET A 284 -4.28 -0.96 -13.33
CA MET A 284 -4.93 -0.15 -12.31
C MET A 284 -6.30 0.35 -12.77
N SER A 285 -7.19 0.64 -11.82
CA SER A 285 -8.54 1.16 -12.11
C SER A 285 -8.52 2.41 -13.02
N GLN A 286 -7.56 3.32 -12.81
CA GLN A 286 -7.45 4.51 -13.67
C GLN A 286 -7.09 4.17 -15.11
N GLU A 287 -6.28 3.14 -15.33
CA GLU A 287 -5.84 2.74 -16.67
C GLU A 287 -7.00 2.12 -17.45
N LEU A 288 -7.85 1.34 -16.77
CA LEU A 288 -9.10 0.80 -17.34
C LEU A 288 -10.05 1.92 -17.78
N ASP A 289 -10.29 2.89 -16.89
CA ASP A 289 -11.19 4.01 -17.16
C ASP A 289 -10.60 4.98 -18.20
N ALA A 290 -9.29 5.25 -18.14
CA ALA A 290 -8.60 6.11 -19.10
C ALA A 290 -8.68 5.54 -20.52
N PHE A 291 -8.44 4.24 -20.68
CA PHE A 291 -8.52 3.58 -21.97
C PHE A 291 -9.92 3.74 -22.59
N VAL A 292 -10.97 3.39 -21.84
CA VAL A 292 -12.34 3.48 -22.41
C VAL A 292 -12.70 4.92 -22.77
N LYS A 293 -12.25 5.91 -22.00
CA LYS A 293 -12.50 7.34 -22.27
C LYS A 293 -11.89 7.82 -23.58
N THR A 294 -10.86 7.16 -24.11
CA THR A 294 -10.34 7.47 -25.45
C THR A 294 -11.32 7.12 -26.58
N ILE A 295 -12.29 6.24 -26.30
CA ILE A 295 -13.22 5.66 -27.29
C ILE A 295 -14.67 6.09 -27.01
N ASN A 296 -15.05 6.16 -25.74
CA ASN A 296 -16.34 6.65 -25.26
C ASN A 296 -16.10 7.66 -24.14
N PRO A 297 -16.02 8.98 -24.46
CA PRO A 297 -15.81 10.03 -23.46
C PRO A 297 -16.88 10.07 -22.36
N ASP A 298 -18.07 9.54 -22.60
CA ASP A 298 -19.20 9.50 -21.67
C ASP A 298 -19.28 8.20 -20.86
N ALA A 299 -18.35 7.25 -21.09
CA ALA A 299 -18.31 5.97 -20.39
C ALA A 299 -18.40 6.13 -18.85
N PRO A 300 -19.17 5.28 -18.14
CA PRO A 300 -19.18 5.29 -16.69
C PRO A 300 -17.80 4.92 -16.14
N ILE A 301 -17.45 5.48 -14.98
CA ILE A 301 -16.23 5.11 -14.25
C ILE A 301 -16.53 3.81 -13.48
N LEU A 302 -15.92 2.71 -13.92
CA LEU A 302 -16.17 1.38 -13.39
C LEU A 302 -14.89 0.66 -12.99
N GLY A 303 -13.71 1.15 -13.38
CA GLY A 303 -12.43 0.48 -13.16
C GLY A 303 -12.25 0.03 -11.72
N LEU A 304 -12.57 0.89 -10.74
CA LEU A 304 -12.45 0.55 -9.32
C LEU A 304 -13.27 -0.69 -8.92
N TYR A 305 -14.51 -0.84 -9.42
CA TYR A 305 -15.33 -2.02 -9.11
C TYR A 305 -14.70 -3.30 -9.66
N TYR A 306 -14.16 -3.27 -10.88
CA TYR A 306 -13.53 -4.45 -11.47
C TYR A 306 -12.24 -4.84 -10.75
N ILE A 307 -11.44 -3.87 -10.32
CA ILE A 307 -10.23 -4.14 -9.53
C ILE A 307 -10.60 -4.70 -8.15
N ASP A 308 -11.45 -3.99 -7.40
CA ASP A 308 -11.77 -4.37 -6.02
C ASP A 308 -12.47 -5.73 -5.94
N PHE A 309 -13.48 -5.94 -6.78
CA PHE A 309 -14.20 -7.20 -6.80
C PHE A 309 -13.39 -8.31 -7.50
N GLY A 310 -12.59 -7.98 -8.51
CA GLY A 310 -11.67 -8.93 -9.14
C GLY A 310 -10.71 -9.54 -8.12
N HIS A 311 -10.03 -8.70 -7.33
CA HIS A 311 -9.20 -9.15 -6.21
C HIS A 311 -9.98 -9.99 -5.20
N TYR A 312 -11.19 -9.57 -4.85
CA TYR A 312 -12.03 -10.31 -3.91
C TYR A 312 -12.37 -11.74 -4.38
N TYR A 313 -12.66 -11.92 -5.66
CA TYR A 313 -12.97 -13.23 -6.25
C TYR A 313 -11.74 -13.98 -6.79
N GLY A 314 -10.54 -13.37 -6.74
CA GLY A 314 -9.32 -13.92 -7.35
C GLY A 314 -9.39 -13.95 -8.88
N ILE A 315 -10.17 -13.07 -9.50
CA ILE A 315 -10.37 -12.96 -10.95
C ILE A 315 -9.55 -11.79 -11.50
N ARG A 316 -9.03 -11.98 -12.71
CA ARG A 316 -8.44 -10.94 -13.57
C ARG A 316 -9.48 -9.87 -13.92
N GLY A 317 -9.68 -8.93 -13.00
CA GLY A 317 -10.66 -7.85 -13.08
C GLY A 317 -10.40 -6.91 -14.25
N ASP A 318 -9.12 -6.69 -14.58
CA ASP A 318 -8.69 -5.96 -15.78
C ASP A 318 -9.15 -6.61 -17.10
N ILE A 319 -9.07 -7.93 -17.19
CA ILE A 319 -9.53 -8.66 -18.38
C ILE A 319 -11.06 -8.81 -18.37
N ALA A 320 -11.69 -8.95 -17.20
CA ALA A 320 -13.16 -8.88 -17.06
C ALA A 320 -13.71 -7.52 -17.48
N TYR A 321 -12.97 -6.44 -17.24
CA TYR A 321 -13.28 -5.11 -17.75
C TYR A 321 -13.19 -5.09 -19.28
N ALA A 322 -12.15 -5.69 -19.87
CA ALA A 322 -12.05 -5.82 -21.32
C ALA A 322 -13.25 -6.62 -21.90
N GLN A 323 -13.67 -7.68 -21.23
CA GLN A 323 -14.90 -8.40 -21.59
C GLN A 323 -16.11 -7.46 -21.57
N ALA A 324 -16.28 -6.67 -20.52
CA ALA A 324 -17.40 -5.74 -20.42
C ALA A 324 -17.38 -4.67 -21.52
N LEU A 325 -16.20 -4.17 -21.90
CA LEU A 325 -16.06 -3.26 -23.04
C LEU A 325 -16.48 -3.93 -24.35
N HIS A 326 -16.18 -5.22 -24.53
CA HIS A 326 -16.62 -5.97 -25.70
C HIS A 326 -18.14 -6.15 -25.73
N GLU A 327 -18.72 -6.61 -24.61
CA GLU A 327 -20.16 -6.88 -24.49
C GLU A 327 -21.04 -5.64 -24.70
N THR A 328 -20.55 -4.49 -24.26
CA THR A 328 -21.35 -3.25 -24.21
C THR A 328 -20.99 -2.25 -25.31
N ASP A 329 -20.10 -2.61 -26.24
CA ASP A 329 -19.47 -1.67 -27.19
C ASP A 329 -18.92 -0.43 -26.47
N TYR A 330 -17.97 -0.65 -25.56
CA TYR A 330 -17.32 0.39 -24.76
C TYR A 330 -18.32 1.21 -23.92
N PHE A 331 -19.29 0.52 -23.31
CA PHE A 331 -20.40 1.11 -22.53
C PHE A 331 -21.30 2.05 -23.31
N ARG A 332 -21.44 1.83 -24.64
CA ARG A 332 -22.44 2.54 -25.46
C ARG A 332 -23.75 1.79 -25.58
N PHE A 333 -23.77 0.50 -25.22
CA PHE A 333 -24.95 -0.36 -25.21
C PHE A 333 -25.68 -0.38 -26.55
N THR A 334 -24.93 -0.60 -27.64
CA THR A 334 -25.48 -0.62 -29.01
C THR A 334 -26.16 -1.94 -29.40
N GLY A 335 -26.19 -2.91 -28.48
CA GLY A 335 -26.77 -4.24 -28.67
C GLY A 335 -28.12 -4.43 -27.97
N VAL A 336 -28.40 -5.67 -27.58
CA VAL A 336 -29.66 -6.10 -26.95
C VAL A 336 -29.79 -5.63 -25.50
N VAL A 337 -28.67 -5.46 -24.79
CA VAL A 337 -28.64 -4.96 -23.41
C VAL A 337 -28.61 -3.44 -23.41
N ASP A 338 -29.50 -2.83 -22.63
CA ASP A 338 -29.59 -1.38 -22.42
C ASP A 338 -28.72 -0.88 -21.24
N GLU A 339 -28.34 0.40 -21.27
CA GLU A 339 -27.50 1.03 -20.25
C GLU A 339 -28.12 1.00 -18.84
N GLU A 340 -29.46 1.09 -18.73
CA GLU A 340 -30.16 1.09 -17.46
C GLU A 340 -30.13 -0.29 -16.77
N GLN A 341 -29.82 -1.36 -17.52
CA GLN A 341 -29.77 -2.71 -16.98
C GLN A 341 -28.54 -2.96 -16.08
N ASN A 342 -27.50 -2.14 -16.16
CA ASN A 342 -26.20 -2.38 -15.51
C ASN A 342 -25.63 -3.79 -15.80
N ASN A 343 -26.00 -4.43 -16.91
CA ASN A 343 -25.62 -5.80 -17.24
C ASN A 343 -24.39 -5.82 -18.16
N PHE A 344 -23.23 -5.56 -17.57
CA PHE A 344 -21.98 -5.39 -18.32
C PHE A 344 -21.44 -6.69 -18.93
N GLY A 345 -21.87 -7.85 -18.44
CA GLY A 345 -21.46 -9.16 -18.94
C GLY A 345 -22.42 -9.78 -19.96
N GLY A 346 -23.51 -9.11 -20.33
CA GLY A 346 -24.52 -9.68 -21.23
C GLY A 346 -25.29 -10.86 -20.62
N ILE A 347 -25.36 -10.96 -19.29
CA ILE A 347 -25.86 -12.13 -18.57
C ILE A 347 -27.31 -12.41 -18.96
N GLY A 348 -27.52 -13.52 -19.67
CA GLY A 348 -28.83 -14.00 -20.08
C GLY A 348 -29.48 -13.26 -21.25
N ALA A 349 -28.77 -12.34 -21.92
CA ALA A 349 -29.28 -11.67 -23.11
C ALA A 349 -29.16 -12.60 -24.33
N THR A 350 -30.22 -12.72 -25.13
CA THR A 350 -30.20 -13.58 -26.34
C THR A 350 -30.74 -12.89 -27.59
N ASP A 351 -31.78 -12.07 -27.45
CA ASP A 351 -32.45 -11.34 -28.54
C ASP A 351 -33.30 -10.19 -27.97
N ASP A 352 -33.89 -9.37 -28.84
CA ASP A 352 -34.70 -8.20 -28.45
C ASP A 352 -35.90 -8.56 -27.54
N ASP A 353 -36.38 -9.81 -27.60
CA ASP A 353 -37.47 -10.31 -26.75
C ASP A 353 -36.96 -10.82 -25.39
N ASN A 354 -35.64 -11.02 -25.24
CA ASN A 354 -34.96 -11.49 -24.03
C ASN A 354 -33.70 -10.66 -23.76
N PRO A 355 -33.84 -9.44 -23.20
CA PRO A 355 -32.74 -8.49 -23.03
C PRO A 355 -31.75 -8.85 -21.91
N GLY A 356 -31.93 -10.00 -21.27
CA GLY A 356 -31.09 -10.47 -20.17
C GLY A 356 -31.44 -9.87 -18.81
N ALA A 357 -30.54 -10.07 -17.85
CA ALA A 357 -30.71 -9.63 -16.47
C ALA A 357 -30.62 -8.10 -16.32
N THR A 358 -31.20 -7.59 -15.23
CA THR A 358 -31.11 -6.18 -14.82
C THR A 358 -30.65 -6.12 -13.38
N PHE A 359 -29.69 -5.24 -13.09
CA PHE A 359 -29.09 -5.06 -11.79
C PHE A 359 -29.34 -3.66 -11.24
N GLU A 360 -29.64 -3.57 -9.95
CA GLU A 360 -30.05 -2.33 -9.28
C GLU A 360 -28.98 -1.24 -9.34
N THR A 361 -27.71 -1.63 -9.27
CA THR A 361 -26.58 -0.68 -9.33
C THR A 361 -25.47 -1.21 -10.22
N LYS A 362 -24.63 -0.28 -10.69
CA LYS A 362 -23.40 -0.60 -11.43
C LYS A 362 -22.50 -1.58 -10.68
N ALA A 363 -22.33 -1.39 -9.37
CA ALA A 363 -21.54 -2.29 -8.53
C ALA A 363 -22.11 -3.72 -8.52
N ILE A 364 -23.44 -3.87 -8.41
CA ILE A 364 -24.10 -5.19 -8.46
C ILE A 364 -23.94 -5.83 -9.84
N GLY A 365 -24.03 -5.04 -10.92
CA GLY A 365 -23.78 -5.51 -12.28
C GLY A 365 -22.38 -6.11 -12.47
N VAL A 366 -21.35 -5.41 -11.96
CA VAL A 366 -19.96 -5.90 -12.00
C VAL A 366 -19.81 -7.16 -11.12
N LEU A 367 -20.38 -7.17 -9.91
CA LEU A 367 -20.38 -8.35 -9.05
C LEU A 367 -21.01 -9.57 -9.74
N ALA A 368 -22.16 -9.40 -10.40
CA ALA A 368 -22.83 -10.49 -11.11
C ALA A 368 -21.97 -11.03 -12.26
N GLN A 369 -21.30 -10.17 -13.03
CA GLN A 369 -20.36 -10.62 -14.07
C GLN A 369 -19.20 -11.42 -13.49
N LEU A 370 -18.57 -10.93 -12.42
CA LEU A 370 -17.44 -11.62 -11.79
C LEU A 370 -17.87 -12.94 -11.14
N GLN A 371 -19.06 -12.99 -10.54
CA GLN A 371 -19.64 -14.26 -10.06
C GLN A 371 -19.88 -15.23 -11.21
N HIS A 372 -20.34 -14.76 -12.37
CA HIS A 372 -20.52 -15.61 -13.54
C HIS A 372 -19.18 -16.16 -14.07
N LEU A 373 -18.15 -15.32 -14.13
CA LEU A 373 -16.77 -15.74 -14.45
C LEU A 373 -16.22 -16.74 -13.41
N PHE A 374 -16.47 -16.51 -12.12
CA PHE A 374 -16.09 -17.43 -11.04
C PHE A 374 -16.75 -18.79 -11.22
N ALA A 375 -18.02 -18.82 -11.65
CA ALA A 375 -18.74 -20.05 -11.93
C ALA A 375 -18.01 -20.87 -12.99
N TYR A 376 -17.62 -20.25 -14.11
CA TYR A 376 -16.86 -20.91 -15.17
C TYR A 376 -15.46 -21.36 -14.73
N ALA A 377 -14.75 -20.52 -13.97
CA ALA A 377 -13.32 -20.68 -13.75
C ALA A 377 -12.95 -21.50 -12.51
N SER A 378 -13.84 -21.63 -11.53
CA SER A 378 -13.55 -22.33 -10.28
C SER A 378 -14.64 -23.32 -9.88
N THR A 379 -14.25 -24.34 -9.11
CA THR A 379 -15.17 -25.25 -8.39
C THR A 379 -15.29 -24.93 -6.90
N ASP A 380 -14.55 -23.93 -6.42
CA ASP A 380 -14.53 -23.54 -5.01
C ASP A 380 -15.87 -22.91 -4.58
N PRO A 381 -16.19 -22.92 -3.28
CA PRO A 381 -17.32 -22.16 -2.76
C PRO A 381 -17.21 -20.68 -3.13
N LEU A 382 -18.32 -20.05 -3.50
CA LEU A 382 -18.34 -18.61 -3.77
C LEU A 382 -17.94 -17.84 -2.49
N PRO A 383 -17.00 -16.89 -2.58
CA PRO A 383 -16.67 -16.01 -1.45
C PRO A 383 -17.90 -15.29 -0.89
N SER A 384 -18.03 -15.21 0.43
CA SER A 384 -19.30 -14.92 1.12
C SER A 384 -19.56 -13.47 1.55
N ALA A 385 -18.68 -12.53 1.23
CA ALA A 385 -18.81 -11.12 1.63
C ALA A 385 -19.92 -10.41 0.85
N TYR A 386 -20.25 -10.90 -0.34
CA TYR A 386 -21.35 -10.41 -1.16
C TYR A 386 -22.39 -11.52 -1.40
N PRO A 387 -23.69 -11.19 -1.42
CA PRO A 387 -24.72 -12.12 -1.88
C PRO A 387 -24.46 -12.62 -3.30
N LEU A 388 -25.02 -13.80 -3.62
CA LEU A 388 -25.07 -14.26 -5.01
C LEU A 388 -26.07 -13.38 -5.78
N TYR A 389 -25.55 -12.62 -6.74
CA TYR A 389 -26.28 -11.73 -7.62
C TYR A 389 -26.42 -12.27 -9.04
N ASP A 390 -25.49 -13.12 -9.51
CA ASP A 390 -25.62 -13.79 -10.80
C ASP A 390 -26.82 -14.76 -10.79
N PRO A 391 -27.90 -14.48 -11.55
CA PRO A 391 -29.09 -15.33 -11.58
C PRO A 391 -28.87 -16.64 -12.35
N ARG A 392 -27.72 -16.80 -13.01
CA ARG A 392 -27.38 -17.96 -13.84
C ARG A 392 -26.22 -18.78 -13.28
N PHE A 393 -25.75 -18.46 -12.08
CA PHE A 393 -24.58 -19.09 -11.47
C PHE A 393 -24.70 -20.62 -11.41
N ASP A 394 -25.87 -21.11 -11.01
CA ASP A 394 -26.16 -22.56 -10.91
C ASP A 394 -26.45 -23.23 -12.26
N LEU A 395 -26.59 -22.45 -13.35
CA LEU A 395 -26.77 -22.98 -14.70
C LEU A 395 -25.43 -23.27 -15.39
N VAL A 396 -24.33 -22.75 -14.85
CA VAL A 396 -22.98 -22.99 -15.36
C VAL A 396 -22.46 -24.31 -14.81
N GLU A 397 -21.93 -25.16 -15.69
CA GLU A 397 -21.10 -26.28 -15.25
C GLU A 397 -19.82 -25.72 -14.62
N ARG A 398 -19.75 -25.77 -13.28
CA ARG A 398 -18.70 -25.13 -12.49
C ARG A 398 -17.31 -25.63 -12.88
N GLY A 399 -16.37 -24.71 -13.06
CA GLY A 399 -14.99 -25.03 -13.45
C GLY A 399 -14.82 -25.49 -14.90
N SER A 400 -15.86 -25.38 -15.73
CA SER A 400 -15.82 -25.86 -17.11
C SER A 400 -15.00 -24.99 -18.07
N ALA A 401 -14.57 -23.79 -17.66
CA ALA A 401 -13.68 -22.92 -18.45
C ALA A 401 -12.77 -22.11 -17.53
N THR A 402 -11.51 -22.52 -17.41
CA THR A 402 -10.49 -21.87 -16.57
C THR A 402 -9.76 -20.73 -17.29
N THR A 403 -9.87 -20.66 -18.62
CA THR A 403 -9.21 -19.67 -19.47
C THR A 403 -10.23 -18.82 -20.22
N TRP A 404 -9.84 -17.61 -20.63
CA TRP A 404 -10.64 -16.71 -21.47
C TRP A 404 -11.01 -17.37 -22.79
N GLU A 405 -10.06 -18.07 -23.43
CA GLU A 405 -10.33 -18.87 -24.63
C GLU A 405 -11.27 -20.06 -24.36
N GLY A 406 -11.26 -20.60 -23.13
CA GLY A 406 -12.19 -21.63 -22.69
C GLY A 406 -13.66 -21.17 -22.66
N LEU A 407 -13.91 -19.86 -22.68
CA LEU A 407 -15.25 -19.28 -22.80
C LEU A 407 -15.82 -19.36 -24.24
N ASN A 408 -15.00 -19.72 -25.22
CA ASN A 408 -15.44 -19.90 -26.61
C ASN A 408 -16.57 -20.94 -26.68
N GLY A 409 -17.70 -20.53 -27.26
CA GLY A 409 -18.90 -21.37 -27.35
C GLY A 409 -19.60 -21.65 -26.02
N LYS A 410 -19.21 -20.98 -24.93
CA LYS A 410 -19.84 -21.09 -23.61
C LYS A 410 -20.47 -19.78 -23.16
N TRP A 411 -19.69 -18.69 -23.21
CA TRP A 411 -20.19 -17.35 -22.88
C TRP A 411 -20.96 -16.75 -24.06
N ALA A 412 -20.39 -16.84 -25.27
CA ALA A 412 -21.02 -16.41 -26.52
C ALA A 412 -21.09 -17.57 -27.54
N VAL A 413 -22.27 -17.79 -28.13
CA VAL A 413 -22.54 -18.86 -29.11
C VAL A 413 -23.08 -18.26 -30.41
N PRO A 414 -22.59 -18.67 -31.61
CA PRO A 414 -21.45 -19.56 -31.87
C PRO A 414 -20.13 -18.78 -31.94
N GLY A 415 -19.38 -18.68 -30.83
CA GLY A 415 -18.12 -17.92 -30.78
C GLY A 415 -16.88 -18.82 -30.67
N GLU A 416 -16.17 -19.07 -31.78
CA GLU A 416 -14.88 -19.79 -31.76
C GLU A 416 -13.69 -18.89 -31.39
N THR A 417 -13.89 -17.56 -31.39
CA THR A 417 -12.82 -16.55 -31.21
C THR A 417 -13.11 -15.53 -30.11
N TYR A 418 -14.12 -15.79 -29.27
CA TYR A 418 -14.60 -14.85 -28.26
C TYR A 418 -13.52 -14.47 -27.24
N GLY A 419 -12.89 -15.46 -26.60
CA GLY A 419 -11.80 -15.24 -25.64
C GLY A 419 -10.61 -14.52 -26.27
N GLN A 420 -10.29 -14.83 -27.53
CA GLN A 420 -9.23 -14.12 -28.26
C GLN A 420 -9.59 -12.64 -28.46
N MET A 421 -10.84 -12.30 -28.74
CA MET A 421 -11.27 -10.90 -28.88
C MET A 421 -11.11 -10.14 -27.56
N ILE A 422 -11.43 -10.76 -26.43
CA ILE A 422 -11.22 -10.18 -25.10
C ILE A 422 -9.73 -9.94 -24.83
N LEU A 423 -8.88 -10.96 -25.07
CA LEU A 423 -7.44 -10.86 -24.83
C LEU A 423 -6.78 -9.80 -25.72
N ASN A 424 -7.15 -9.73 -27.00
CA ASN A 424 -6.67 -8.68 -27.91
C ASN A 424 -7.10 -7.28 -27.43
N LEU A 425 -8.30 -7.14 -26.86
CA LEU A 425 -8.74 -5.87 -26.32
C LEU A 425 -7.95 -5.49 -25.05
N TYR A 426 -7.71 -6.46 -24.17
CA TYR A 426 -6.86 -6.29 -23.00
C TYR A 426 -5.42 -5.90 -23.39
N GLU A 427 -4.83 -6.51 -24.41
CA GLU A 427 -3.50 -6.13 -24.92
C GLU A 427 -3.45 -4.65 -25.34
N ARG A 428 -4.50 -4.16 -26.00
CA ARG A 428 -4.62 -2.72 -26.36
C ARG A 428 -4.73 -1.83 -25.13
N MET A 429 -5.40 -2.29 -24.08
CA MET A 429 -5.47 -1.56 -22.79
C MET A 429 -4.09 -1.48 -22.14
N VAL A 430 -3.32 -2.57 -22.15
CA VAL A 430 -1.94 -2.60 -21.64
C VAL A 430 -1.02 -1.70 -22.45
N GLU A 431 -1.11 -1.73 -23.79
CA GLU A 431 -0.32 -0.85 -24.65
C GLU A 431 -0.63 0.63 -24.39
N HIS A 432 -1.91 0.96 -24.23
CA HIS A 432 -2.32 2.31 -23.85
C HIS A 432 -1.71 2.74 -22.51
N ALA A 433 -1.85 1.92 -21.46
CA ALA A 433 -1.30 2.23 -20.14
C ALA A 433 0.21 2.44 -20.14
N ARG A 434 0.96 1.73 -20.98
CA ARG A 434 2.43 1.91 -21.11
C ARG A 434 2.84 3.23 -21.78
N THR A 435 1.94 3.89 -22.50
CA THR A 435 2.27 5.06 -23.33
C THR A 435 1.71 6.37 -22.79
N THR A 436 1.01 6.33 -21.66
CA THR A 436 0.38 7.46 -20.97
C THR A 436 0.84 7.53 -19.53
#